data_AF-A0A146LZ19-F1
#
_entry.id   AF-A0A146LZ19-F1
#
_cell.length_a   1.000
_cell.length_b   1.000
_cell.length_c   1.000
_cell.angle_alpha   90.00
_cell.angle_beta   90.00
_cell.angle_gamma   90.00
#
_symmetry.space_group_name_H-M   'P 1'
#
loop_
_entity.id
_entity.type
_entity.pdbx_description
1 polymer ?
#
loop_
_entity_poly.entity_id
_entity_poly.type
_entity_poly.pdbx_seq_one_letter_code
_entity_poly.pdbx_strand_id
1 'polypeptide(L)'
;MMIVMVLFNVVGFMGYLKFGQDIEGSISFNLVPSVTSDVIKILVALGIMFSYPLQFFVASAIISDAIIHRWFGRVTRRKKLIIGCVVRGSLVTLTCAIAIFVPNLSAFISLIGSVSSTALALVFPVLCHISLYTCPKEFEPATSRLLPLWYFLDGLSLLLAFMGFLTGAYFSSKEIVNKFTLPDVRIRAHPPHT
;
A
#
# COMPACT_ATOMS: atom_id res chain seq x y z
N MET A 1 9.43 9.56 -12.66
CA MET A 1 9.88 9.20 -11.29
C MET A 1 10.78 10.26 -10.65
N MET A 2 11.74 10.86 -11.37
CA MET A 2 12.64 11.89 -10.80
C MET A 2 11.91 13.08 -10.15
N ILE A 3 10.96 13.71 -10.85
CA ILE A 3 10.21 14.88 -10.32
C ILE A 3 9.45 14.51 -9.04
N VAL A 4 8.77 13.36 -9.04
CA VAL A 4 8.02 12.87 -7.87
C VAL A 4 8.94 12.64 -6.68
N MET A 5 10.12 12.05 -6.91
CA MET A 5 11.12 11.85 -5.86
C MET A 5 11.58 13.19 -5.26
N VAL A 6 11.88 14.20 -6.08
CA VAL A 6 12.29 15.52 -5.59
C VAL A 6 11.16 16.14 -4.76
N LEU A 7 9.92 16.11 -5.24
CA LEU A 7 8.77 16.66 -4.51
C LEU A 7 8.57 15.98 -3.15
N PHE A 8 8.59 14.65 -3.10
CA PHE A 8 8.44 13.91 -1.84
C PHE A 8 9.60 14.16 -0.87
N ASN A 9 10.85 14.25 -1.35
CA ASN A 9 11.98 14.55 -0.49
C ASN A 9 11.91 15.97 0.09
N VAL A 10 11.56 16.98 -0.74
CA VAL A 10 11.45 18.37 -0.26
C VAL A 10 10.32 18.52 0.77
N VAL A 11 9.14 17.97 0.48
CA VAL A 11 7.99 18.02 1.41
C VAL A 11 8.30 17.24 2.69
N GLY A 12 8.90 16.06 2.59
CA GLY A 12 9.29 15.26 3.75
C GLY A 12 10.35 15.95 4.62
N PHE A 13 11.37 16.54 4.00
CA PHE A 13 12.43 17.25 4.70
C PHE A 13 11.92 18.51 5.41
N MET A 14 11.11 19.34 4.73
CA MET A 14 10.49 20.51 5.34
C MET A 14 9.52 20.14 6.46
N GLY A 15 8.75 19.06 6.29
CA GLY A 15 7.88 18.53 7.34
C GLY A 15 8.66 18.17 8.61
N TYR A 16 9.77 17.43 8.44
CA TYR A 16 10.62 17.04 9.57
C TYR A 16 11.26 18.24 10.27
N LEU A 17 11.76 19.23 9.53
CA LEU A 17 12.33 20.45 10.13
C LEU A 17 11.31 21.25 10.96
N LYS A 18 10.02 21.24 10.58
CA LYS A 18 8.98 22.01 11.27
C LYS A 18 8.51 21.38 12.57
N PHE A 19 8.37 20.06 12.57
CA PHE A 19 7.71 19.32 13.66
C PHE A 19 8.65 18.41 14.47
N GLY A 20 9.86 18.16 13.98
CA GLY A 20 10.86 17.37 14.67
C GLY A 20 10.44 15.92 14.92
N GLN A 21 10.70 15.43 16.13
CA GLN A 21 10.47 14.03 16.53
C GLN A 21 9.00 13.72 16.87
N ASP A 22 8.15 14.74 17.04
CA ASP A 22 6.74 14.59 17.41
C ASP A 22 5.81 14.55 16.17
N ILE A 23 6.31 14.04 15.05
CA ILE A 23 5.50 13.87 13.82
C ILE A 23 4.57 12.67 13.96
N GLU A 24 3.28 12.92 13.75
CA GLU A 24 2.30 11.86 13.62
C GLU A 24 2.33 11.20 12.23
N GLY A 25 1.63 10.07 12.08
CA GLY A 25 1.61 9.29 10.84
C GLY A 25 1.07 10.04 9.61
N SER A 26 0.50 11.23 9.78
CA SER A 26 0.19 12.17 8.71
C SER A 26 0.56 13.60 9.12
N ILE A 27 1.28 14.31 8.25
CA ILE A 27 1.70 15.71 8.48
C ILE A 27 0.48 16.61 8.72
N SER A 28 -0.64 16.32 8.06
CA SER A 28 -1.88 17.10 8.19
C SER A 28 -2.48 17.06 9.59
N PHE A 29 -2.17 16.04 10.40
CA PHE A 29 -2.67 15.97 11.76
C PHE A 29 -1.89 16.88 12.71
N ASN A 30 -0.59 17.08 12.47
CA ASN A 30 0.29 17.85 13.36
C ASN A 30 0.17 19.38 13.18
N LEU A 31 -0.65 19.85 12.23
CA LEU A 31 -0.82 21.28 11.96
C LEU A 31 -1.45 22.01 13.16
N VAL A 32 -0.77 23.07 13.61
CA VAL A 32 -1.28 24.02 14.64
C VAL A 32 -2.66 24.54 14.21
N PRO A 33 -3.66 24.59 15.11
CA PRO A 33 -5.00 25.04 14.76
C PRO A 33 -4.96 26.48 14.25
N SER A 34 -5.34 26.65 12.98
CA SER A 34 -5.42 27.94 12.28
C SER A 34 -6.38 27.80 11.10
N VAL A 35 -6.94 28.90 10.63
CA VAL A 35 -7.84 28.89 9.45
C VAL A 35 -7.15 28.24 8.24
N THR A 36 -5.86 28.50 8.04
CA THR A 36 -5.07 27.90 6.96
C THR A 36 -4.91 26.38 7.13
N SER A 37 -4.66 25.92 8.35
CA SER A 37 -4.55 24.49 8.66
C SER A 37 -5.85 23.75 8.38
N ASP A 38 -6.99 24.36 8.71
CA ASP A 38 -8.31 23.75 8.47
C ASP A 38 -8.62 23.68 6.98
N VAL A 39 -8.28 24.72 6.21
CA VAL A 39 -8.37 24.70 4.74
C VAL A 39 -7.53 23.56 4.15
N ILE A 40 -6.29 23.37 4.62
CA ILE A 40 -5.42 22.27 4.17
C ILE A 40 -6.02 20.91 4.51
N LYS A 41 -6.51 20.73 5.75
CA LYS A 41 -7.17 19.49 6.19
C LYS A 41 -8.39 19.17 5.34
N ILE A 42 -9.23 20.17 5.03
CA ILE A 42 -10.40 20.03 4.15
C ILE A 42 -9.97 19.64 2.74
N LEU A 43 -8.95 20.30 2.18
CA LEU A 43 -8.46 19.99 0.83
C LEU A 43 -7.91 18.57 0.72
N VAL A 44 -7.14 18.13 1.72
CA VAL A 44 -6.64 16.75 1.81
C VAL A 44 -7.80 15.76 1.94
N ALA A 45 -8.78 16.05 2.80
CA ALA A 45 -9.95 15.20 2.98
C ALA A 45 -10.78 15.08 1.69
N LEU A 46 -11.01 16.19 0.98
CA LEU A 46 -11.68 16.19 -0.32
C LEU A 46 -10.89 15.38 -1.36
N GLY A 47 -9.56 15.52 -1.39
CA GLY A 47 -8.70 14.73 -2.27
C GLY A 47 -8.83 13.23 -2.03
N ILE A 48 -8.83 12.80 -0.77
CA ILE A 48 -9.03 11.39 -0.39
C ILE A 48 -10.45 10.93 -0.75
N MET A 49 -11.46 11.75 -0.45
CA MET A 49 -12.87 11.46 -0.73
C MET A 49 -13.12 11.22 -2.23
N PHE A 50 -12.49 12.01 -3.11
CA PHE A 50 -12.62 11.81 -4.55
C PHE A 50 -11.74 10.67 -5.09
N SER A 51 -10.56 10.44 -4.50
CA SER A 51 -9.65 9.39 -4.96
C SER A 51 -10.13 7.98 -4.60
N TYR A 52 -10.77 7.82 -3.45
CA TYR A 52 -11.18 6.50 -2.94
C TYR A 52 -12.16 5.77 -3.87
N PRO A 53 -13.28 6.36 -4.33
CA PRO A 53 -14.20 5.68 -5.25
C PRO A 53 -13.54 5.28 -6.57
N LEU A 54 -12.62 6.10 -7.09
CA LEU A 54 -11.92 5.85 -8.35
C LEU A 54 -11.00 4.62 -8.24
N GLN A 55 -10.18 4.55 -7.19
CA GLN A 55 -9.29 3.41 -6.95
C GLN A 55 -10.08 2.13 -6.67
N PHE A 56 -11.14 2.26 -5.87
CA PHE A 56 -11.99 1.13 -5.49
C PHE A 56 -12.80 0.57 -6.66
N PHE A 57 -13.19 1.41 -7.63
CA PHE A 57 -13.92 0.98 -8.81
C PHE A 57 -13.14 -0.10 -9.58
N VAL A 58 -11.85 0.14 -9.84
CA VAL A 58 -10.98 -0.80 -10.58
C VAL A 58 -10.81 -2.10 -9.80
N ALA A 59 -10.53 -2.02 -8.50
CA ALA A 59 -10.40 -3.21 -7.65
C ALA A 59 -11.69 -4.05 -7.61
N SER A 60 -12.85 -3.40 -7.41
CA SER A 60 -14.14 -4.08 -7.35
C SER A 60 -14.51 -4.74 -8.67
N ALA A 61 -14.18 -4.12 -9.80
CA ALA A 61 -14.44 -4.67 -11.13
C ALA A 61 -13.64 -5.96 -11.36
N ILE A 62 -12.32 -5.90 -11.12
CA ILE A 62 -11.41 -7.04 -11.27
C ILE A 62 -11.84 -8.21 -10.39
N ILE A 63 -12.12 -7.95 -9.10
CA ILE A 63 -12.53 -8.99 -8.16
C ILE A 63 -13.87 -9.59 -8.55
N SER A 64 -14.85 -8.76 -8.95
CA SER A 64 -16.16 -9.25 -9.34
C SER A 64 -16.12 -10.14 -10.58
N ASP A 65 -15.35 -9.76 -11.61
CA ASP A 65 -15.20 -10.56 -12.82
C ASP A 65 -14.41 -11.85 -12.53
N ALA A 66 -13.36 -11.79 -11.70
CA ALA A 66 -12.61 -12.96 -11.27
C ALA A 66 -13.50 -13.98 -10.53
N ILE A 67 -14.37 -13.52 -9.62
CA ILE A 67 -15.31 -14.39 -8.89
C ILE A 67 -16.32 -15.02 -9.86
N ILE A 68 -16.89 -14.23 -10.77
CA ILE A 68 -17.86 -14.73 -11.76
C ILE A 68 -17.22 -15.82 -12.62
N HIS A 69 -16.04 -15.55 -13.18
CA HIS A 69 -15.34 -16.49 -14.05
C HIS A 69 -14.94 -17.78 -13.31
N ARG A 70 -14.49 -17.67 -12.05
CA ARG A 70 -13.99 -18.82 -11.29
C ARG A 70 -15.12 -19.72 -10.75
N TRP A 71 -16.21 -19.14 -10.29
CA TRP A 71 -17.23 -19.87 -9.51
C TRP A 71 -18.55 -20.09 -10.25
N PHE A 72 -18.95 -19.20 -11.15
CA PHE A 72 -20.28 -19.21 -11.74
C PHE A 72 -20.30 -19.35 -13.27
N GLY A 73 -19.19 -19.10 -13.95
CA GLY A 73 -19.11 -19.17 -15.41
C GLY A 73 -20.03 -18.14 -16.07
N ARG A 74 -20.92 -18.59 -16.97
CA ARG A 74 -21.89 -17.71 -17.66
C ARG A 74 -23.07 -17.38 -16.74
N VAL A 75 -23.10 -16.15 -16.22
CA VAL A 75 -24.17 -15.64 -15.36
C VAL A 75 -25.11 -14.67 -16.07
N THR A 76 -26.40 -14.71 -15.70
CA THR A 76 -27.41 -13.74 -16.15
C THR A 76 -27.10 -12.33 -15.65
N ARG A 77 -27.51 -11.29 -16.41
CA ARG A 77 -27.31 -9.86 -16.07
C ARG A 77 -27.72 -9.50 -14.63
N ARG A 78 -28.84 -10.05 -14.13
CA ARG A 78 -29.29 -9.82 -12.74
C ARG A 78 -28.31 -10.37 -11.71
N LYS A 79 -27.79 -11.59 -11.91
CA LYS A 79 -26.81 -12.20 -11.01
C LYS A 79 -25.48 -11.44 -11.01
N LYS A 80 -25.03 -10.96 -12.18
CA LYS A 80 -23.82 -10.11 -12.28
C LYS A 80 -23.96 -8.82 -11.46
N LEU A 81 -25.12 -8.16 -11.51
CA LEU A 81 -25.39 -6.97 -10.70
C LEU A 81 -25.39 -7.27 -9.20
N ILE A 82 -26.02 -8.37 -8.77
CA ILE A 82 -26.06 -8.78 -7.36
C ILE A 82 -24.64 -9.10 -6.86
N ILE A 83 -23.87 -9.90 -7.60
CA ILE A 83 -22.48 -10.24 -7.24
C ILE A 83 -21.63 -8.97 -7.16
N GLY A 84 -21.74 -8.07 -8.13
CA GLY A 84 -21.04 -6.79 -8.09
C GLY A 84 -21.41 -5.94 -6.88
N CYS A 85 -22.68 -5.91 -6.48
CA CYS A 85 -23.14 -5.18 -5.29
C CYS A 85 -22.58 -5.81 -3.99
N VAL A 86 -22.61 -7.14 -3.89
CA VAL A 86 -22.07 -7.88 -2.73
C VAL A 86 -20.55 -7.71 -2.62
N VAL A 87 -19.82 -7.79 -3.72
CA VAL A 87 -18.36 -7.58 -3.75
C VAL A 87 -18.02 -6.15 -3.31
N ARG A 88 -18.74 -5.14 -3.83
CA ARG A 88 -18.53 -3.75 -3.40
C ARG A 88 -18.87 -3.55 -1.92
N GLY A 89 -20.01 -4.06 -1.46
CA GLY A 89 -20.42 -3.98 -0.07
C GLY A 89 -19.37 -4.60 0.86
N SER A 90 -18.97 -5.85 0.58
CA SER A 90 -17.97 -6.56 1.39
C SER A 90 -16.60 -5.86 1.41
N LEU A 91 -16.13 -5.36 0.27
CA LEU A 91 -14.87 -4.63 0.20
C LEU A 91 -14.92 -3.30 0.98
N VAL A 92 -16.03 -2.55 0.94
CA VAL A 92 -16.17 -1.32 1.75
C VAL A 92 -16.25 -1.66 3.24
N THR A 93 -17.02 -2.69 3.61
CA THR A 93 -17.11 -3.16 5.00
C THR A 93 -15.75 -3.60 5.53
N LEU A 94 -14.93 -4.28 4.72
CA LEU A 94 -13.57 -4.67 5.07
C LEU A 94 -12.70 -3.43 5.34
N THR A 95 -12.75 -2.42 4.47
CA THR A 95 -12.00 -1.16 4.68
C THR A 95 -12.43 -0.46 5.96
N CYS A 96 -13.74 -0.40 6.26
CA CYS A 96 -14.24 0.17 7.50
C CYS A 96 -13.79 -0.62 8.74
N ALA A 97 -13.81 -1.96 8.66
CA ALA A 97 -13.32 -2.80 9.75
C ALA A 97 -11.84 -2.53 10.02
N ILE A 98 -11.01 -2.48 8.98
CA ILE A 98 -9.59 -2.15 9.11
C ILE A 98 -9.40 -0.75 9.72
N ALA A 99 -10.19 0.25 9.29
CA ALA A 99 -10.11 1.60 9.84
C ALA A 99 -10.38 1.66 11.36
N ILE A 100 -11.29 0.82 11.88
CA ILE A 100 -11.55 0.71 13.32
C ILE A 100 -10.37 0.04 14.05
N PHE A 101 -9.72 -0.91 13.41
CA PHE A 101 -8.61 -1.67 14.00
C PHE A 101 -7.24 -1.02 13.85
N VAL A 102 -7.04 0.06 13.09
CA VAL A 102 -5.70 0.63 12.88
C VAL A 102 -5.47 1.80 13.85
N PRO A 103 -4.75 1.61 14.98
CA PRO A 103 -4.40 2.70 15.89
C PRO A 103 -3.25 3.57 15.37
N ASN A 104 -2.46 3.07 14.42
CA ASN A 104 -1.31 3.78 13.85
C ASN A 104 -1.31 3.68 12.32
N LEU A 105 -1.71 4.76 11.67
CA LEU A 105 -1.77 4.85 10.21
C LEU A 105 -0.40 4.68 9.55
N SER A 106 0.68 5.20 10.17
CA SER A 106 2.05 5.12 9.62
C SER A 106 2.51 3.67 9.50
N ALA A 107 2.39 2.92 10.60
CA ALA A 107 2.79 1.52 10.65
C ALA A 107 1.96 0.66 9.68
N PHE A 108 0.67 0.98 9.52
CA PHE A 108 -0.20 0.29 8.57
C PHE A 108 0.15 0.57 7.10
N ILE A 109 0.44 1.84 6.75
CA ILE A 109 0.92 2.21 5.40
C ILE A 109 2.25 1.51 5.10
N SER A 110 3.16 1.45 6.07
CA SER A 110 4.44 0.74 5.96
C SER A 110 4.26 -0.76 5.76
N LEU A 111 3.32 -1.39 6.50
CA LEU A 111 2.99 -2.80 6.36
C LEU A 111 2.48 -3.10 4.96
N ILE A 112 1.41 -2.43 4.52
CA ILE A 112 0.86 -2.65 3.17
C ILE A 112 1.90 -2.33 2.10
N GLY A 113 2.69 -1.28 2.27
CA GLY A 113 3.77 -0.91 1.37
C GLY A 113 4.79 -2.04 1.22
N SER A 114 5.31 -2.57 2.33
CA SER A 114 6.28 -3.67 2.28
C SER A 114 5.71 -4.95 1.67
N VAL A 115 4.44 -5.28 1.93
CA VAL A 115 3.82 -6.48 1.32
C VAL A 115 3.53 -6.29 -0.17
N SER A 116 2.81 -5.23 -0.51
CA SER A 116 2.32 -4.99 -1.88
C SER A 116 3.42 -4.50 -2.83
N SER A 117 4.31 -3.62 -2.37
CA SER A 117 5.41 -3.09 -3.19
C SER A 117 6.40 -4.19 -3.52
N THR A 118 6.80 -5.01 -2.54
CA THR A 118 7.70 -6.14 -2.78
C THR A 118 7.09 -7.16 -3.75
N ALA A 119 5.80 -7.47 -3.61
CA ALA A 119 5.12 -8.34 -4.56
C ALA A 119 5.14 -7.76 -5.98
N LEU A 120 4.67 -6.51 -6.16
CA LEU A 120 4.53 -5.85 -7.47
C LEU A 120 5.86 -5.47 -8.13
N ALA A 121 6.83 -4.99 -7.36
CA ALA A 121 8.08 -4.46 -7.90
C ALA A 121 9.14 -5.56 -8.13
N LEU A 122 9.14 -6.63 -7.33
CA LEU A 122 10.20 -7.65 -7.40
C LEU A 122 9.65 -9.03 -7.78
N VAL A 123 8.59 -9.51 -7.12
CA VAL A 123 8.11 -10.89 -7.32
C VAL A 123 7.43 -11.07 -8.68
N PHE A 124 6.46 -10.24 -9.03
CA PHE A 124 5.74 -10.34 -10.30
C PHE A 124 6.65 -10.27 -11.55
N PRO A 125 7.58 -9.29 -11.70
CA PRO A 125 8.43 -9.25 -12.88
C PRO A 125 9.37 -10.46 -12.99
N VAL A 126 9.91 -10.96 -11.87
CA VAL A 126 10.73 -12.18 -11.85
C VAL A 126 9.91 -13.42 -12.24
N LEU A 127 8.68 -13.55 -11.73
CA LEU A 127 7.79 -14.65 -12.12
C LEU A 127 7.41 -14.59 -13.61
N CYS A 128 7.16 -13.39 -14.14
CA CYS A 128 6.94 -13.18 -15.58
C CYS A 128 8.19 -13.57 -16.39
N HIS A 129 9.38 -13.17 -15.95
CA HIS A 129 10.64 -13.54 -16.60
C HIS A 129 10.82 -15.07 -16.61
N ILE A 130 10.75 -15.73 -15.46
CA ILE A 130 10.90 -17.20 -15.37
C ILE A 130 9.83 -17.92 -16.22
N SER A 131 8.56 -17.50 -16.17
CA SER A 131 7.49 -18.16 -16.94
C SER A 131 7.63 -18.00 -18.45
N LEU A 132 8.10 -16.85 -18.94
CA LEU A 132 8.36 -16.63 -20.36
C LEU A 132 9.51 -17.50 -20.89
N TYR A 133 10.57 -17.68 -20.11
CA TYR A 133 11.74 -18.45 -20.52
C TYR A 133 11.60 -19.96 -20.28
N THR A 134 10.71 -20.38 -19.37
CA THR A 134 10.45 -21.80 -19.08
C THR A 134 9.44 -22.43 -20.05
N CYS A 135 8.60 -21.62 -20.72
CA CYS A 135 7.66 -22.11 -21.74
C CYS A 135 8.32 -22.09 -23.14
N PRO A 136 8.62 -23.25 -23.75
CA PRO A 136 9.28 -23.32 -25.04
C PRO A 136 8.25 -23.16 -26.16
N LYS A 137 7.98 -21.93 -26.60
CA LYS A 137 7.30 -21.67 -27.88
C LYS A 137 8.01 -20.53 -28.61
N GLU A 138 8.82 -20.92 -29.60
CA GLU A 138 9.33 -20.13 -30.73
C GLU A 138 10.36 -19.01 -30.48
N PHE A 139 10.89 -18.84 -29.27
CA PHE A 139 12.02 -17.92 -29.04
C PHE A 139 13.35 -18.67 -29.04
N GLU A 140 14.00 -18.74 -30.20
CA GLU A 140 15.36 -19.27 -30.37
C GLU A 140 16.37 -18.34 -29.65
N PRO A 141 17.07 -18.78 -28.58
CA PRO A 141 17.96 -17.88 -27.87
C PRO A 141 19.36 -17.92 -28.49
N ALA A 142 19.74 -16.86 -29.18
CA ALA A 142 21.13 -16.58 -29.58
C ALA A 142 22.05 -16.22 -28.38
N THR A 143 21.70 -16.63 -27.15
CA THR A 143 22.33 -16.14 -25.90
C THR A 143 22.54 -17.25 -24.87
N SER A 144 23.15 -18.37 -25.28
CA SER A 144 23.39 -19.54 -24.42
C SER A 144 24.45 -19.34 -23.33
N ARG A 145 25.30 -18.30 -23.42
CA ARG A 145 26.39 -18.04 -22.43
C ARG A 145 25.96 -17.27 -21.17
N LEU A 146 24.87 -16.50 -21.22
CA LEU A 146 24.44 -15.65 -20.09
C LEU A 146 23.29 -16.27 -19.28
N LEU A 147 22.67 -17.36 -19.77
CA LEU A 147 21.56 -18.04 -19.11
C LEU A 147 21.73 -18.28 -17.59
N PRO A 148 22.86 -18.83 -17.10
CA PRO A 148 23.04 -19.05 -15.67
C PRO A 148 23.11 -17.74 -14.85
N LEU A 149 23.59 -16.65 -15.47
CA LEU A 149 23.67 -15.33 -14.81
C LEU A 149 22.28 -14.70 -14.65
N TRP A 150 21.38 -14.86 -15.63
CA TRP A 150 20.00 -14.41 -15.53
C TRP A 150 19.23 -15.16 -14.44
N TYR A 151 19.34 -16.49 -14.38
CA TYR A 151 18.72 -17.28 -13.32
C TYR A 151 19.27 -16.94 -11.93
N PHE A 152 20.58 -16.64 -11.83
CA PHE A 152 21.17 -16.17 -10.58
C PHE A 152 20.60 -14.79 -10.16
N LEU A 153 20.45 -13.85 -11.10
CA LEU A 153 19.92 -12.52 -10.83
C LEU A 153 18.43 -12.56 -10.41
N ASP A 154 17.64 -13.42 -11.05
CA ASP A 154 16.25 -13.69 -10.67
C ASP A 154 16.16 -14.28 -9.26
N GLY A 155 17.03 -15.23 -8.92
CA GLY A 155 17.14 -15.78 -7.58
C GLY A 155 17.54 -14.73 -6.53
N LEU A 156 18.49 -13.84 -6.87
CA LEU A 156 18.90 -12.73 -6.00
C LEU A 156 17.75 -11.75 -5.77
N SER A 157 17.01 -11.39 -6.82
CA SER A 157 15.84 -10.50 -6.74
C SER A 157 14.74 -11.10 -5.85
N LEU A 158 14.48 -12.40 -5.96
CA LEU A 158 13.51 -13.10 -5.10
C LEU A 158 13.98 -13.15 -3.64
N LEU A 159 15.27 -13.33 -3.39
CA LEU A 159 15.86 -13.30 -2.05
C LEU A 159 15.75 -11.90 -1.43
N LEU A 160 16.06 -10.85 -2.20
CA LEU A 160 15.88 -9.46 -1.78
C LEU A 160 14.41 -9.15 -1.50
N ALA A 161 13.49 -9.68 -2.32
CA ALA A 161 12.06 -9.56 -2.08
C ALA A 161 11.67 -10.20 -0.74
N PHE A 162 12.10 -11.42 -0.48
CA PHE A 162 11.80 -12.10 0.77
C PHE A 162 12.35 -11.36 2.00
N MET A 163 13.59 -10.85 1.92
CA MET A 163 14.17 -10.03 2.99
C MET A 163 13.43 -8.72 3.21
N GLY A 164 13.06 -8.01 2.14
CA GLY A 164 12.31 -6.77 2.21
C GLY A 164 10.93 -6.95 2.84
N PHE A 165 10.22 -8.01 2.43
CA PHE A 165 8.94 -8.39 3.02
C PHE A 165 9.06 -8.72 4.51
N LEU A 166 9.99 -9.61 4.88
CA LEU A 166 10.18 -10.02 6.28
C LEU A 166 10.53 -8.84 7.18
N THR A 167 11.51 -8.03 6.76
CA THR A 167 12.00 -6.90 7.54
C THR A 167 10.91 -5.85 7.70
N GLY A 168 10.25 -5.47 6.60
CA GLY A 168 9.15 -4.51 6.62
C GLY A 168 7.98 -4.98 7.47
N ALA A 169 7.49 -6.20 7.24
CA ALA A 169 6.39 -6.76 8.01
C ALA A 169 6.73 -6.86 9.50
N TYR A 170 7.93 -7.31 9.87
CA TYR A 170 8.34 -7.42 11.26
C TYR A 170 8.35 -6.07 11.99
N PHE A 171 8.98 -5.05 11.42
CA PHE A 171 9.05 -3.72 12.05
C PHE A 171 7.66 -3.09 12.16
N SER A 172 6.85 -3.15 11.10
CA SER A 172 5.50 -2.59 11.12
C SER A 172 4.59 -3.33 12.12
N SER A 173 4.62 -4.66 12.16
CA SER A 173 3.83 -5.44 13.12
C SER A 173 4.24 -5.16 14.56
N LYS A 174 5.56 -5.05 14.84
CA LYS A 174 6.05 -4.70 16.18
C LYS A 174 5.57 -3.32 16.62
N GLU A 175 5.60 -2.35 15.73
CA GLU A 175 5.12 -0.99 16.03
C GLU A 175 3.61 -0.98 16.34
N ILE A 176 2.82 -1.72 15.55
CA ILE A 176 1.38 -1.87 15.76
C ILE A 176 1.11 -2.51 17.13
N VAL A 177 1.75 -3.65 17.45
CA VAL A 177 1.55 -4.36 18.73
C VAL A 177 1.96 -3.51 19.93
N ASN A 178 3.07 -2.77 19.83
CA ASN A 178 3.50 -1.88 20.91
C ASN A 178 2.49 -0.77 21.17
N LYS A 179 1.91 -0.16 20.12
CA LYS A 179 0.87 0.86 20.26
C LYS A 179 -0.45 0.31 20.82
N PHE A 180 -0.76 -0.96 20.58
CA PHE A 180 -1.92 -1.61 21.21
C PHE A 180 -1.70 -1.95 22.68
N THR A 181 -0.47 -2.28 23.08
CA THR A 181 -0.16 -2.77 24.43
C THR A 181 0.06 -1.62 25.43
N LEU A 182 0.43 -0.43 24.96
CA LEU A 182 0.61 0.76 25.79
C LEU A 182 -0.48 1.80 25.47
N PRO A 183 -1.70 1.66 26.02
CA PRO A 183 -2.69 2.72 25.94
C PRO A 183 -2.23 3.90 26.81
N ASP A 184 -1.72 4.95 26.17
CA ASP A 184 -1.58 6.33 26.66
C ASP A 184 -1.23 6.56 28.15
N VAL A 185 0.01 6.27 28.54
CA VAL A 185 0.60 6.80 29.81
C VAL A 185 1.47 8.05 29.56
N ARG A 186 1.51 8.61 28.34
CA ARG A 186 2.13 9.92 28.07
C ARG A 186 1.08 11.02 27.85
N ILE A 187 0.40 11.37 28.94
CA ILE A 187 0.30 12.75 29.50
C ILE A 187 0.55 13.85 28.44
N ARG A 188 -0.45 14.63 28.01
CA ARG A 188 -0.92 15.85 28.72
C ARG A 188 0.19 16.64 29.45
N ALA A 189 1.36 16.79 28.86
CA ALA A 189 2.39 17.71 29.35
C ALA A 189 2.76 18.68 28.23
N HIS A 190 1.77 19.44 27.75
CA HIS A 190 2.09 20.71 27.11
C HIS A 190 2.02 21.80 28.20
N PRO A 191 3.14 22.40 28.62
CA PRO A 191 3.07 23.71 29.25
C PRO A 191 2.55 24.73 28.23
N PRO A 192 1.83 25.77 28.67
CA PRO A 192 1.39 26.83 27.78
C PRO A 192 2.63 27.58 27.23
N HIS A 193 2.84 27.51 25.92
CA HIS A 193 3.83 28.36 25.26
C HIS A 193 3.22 29.75 25.08
N THR A 194 3.69 30.68 25.91
CA THR A 194 3.81 32.12 25.58
C THR A 194 4.72 32.33 24.39
#